data_AF-A0A3S1IGE7-F1
#
_entry.id   AF-A0A3S1IGE7-F1
#
_cell.length_a   1.000
_cell.length_b   1.000
_cell.length_c   1.000
_cell.angle_alpha   90.00
_cell.angle_beta   90.00
_cell.angle_gamma   90.00
#
_symmetry.space_group_name_H-M   'P 1'
#
loop_
_entity.id
_entity.type
_entity.pdbx_description
1 polymer ?
#
loop_
_entity_poly.entity_id
_entity_poly.type
_entity_poly.pdbx_seq_one_letter_code
_entity_poly.pdbx_strand_id
1 'polypeptide(L)'
;MDIIETPSRNSDALIELTADVVAAYVSNNPVPVGELPSLIADVHAALGRVGGTSEQPPADKQKPAVNPKRSVHDDYIVCLEDGKKFKSLKRHLMTHYGLTPDEYREKWGLDASYPMVAPNYAAARSQLAKKMGLGRKRKGR
;
A
#
# COMPACT_ATOMS: atom_id res chain seq x y z
N MET A 1 31.21 12.90 -16.56
CA MET A 1 30.69 12.10 -17.69
C MET A 1 30.82 10.66 -17.23
N ASP A 2 29.81 10.12 -16.57
CA ASP A 2 29.83 8.75 -16.07
C ASP A 2 28.47 8.13 -16.40
N ILE A 3 28.37 7.61 -17.62
CA ILE A 3 27.29 6.71 -18.03
C ILE A 3 27.68 5.30 -17.61
N ILE A 4 27.03 4.79 -16.58
CA ILE A 4 27.09 3.36 -16.22
C ILE A 4 26.19 2.64 -17.21
N GLU A 5 26.78 2.18 -18.32
CA GLU A 5 26.09 1.44 -19.37
C GLU A 5 26.40 -0.06 -19.21
N THR A 6 25.60 -0.77 -18.39
CA THR A 6 25.54 -2.24 -18.43
C THR A 6 24.12 -2.76 -18.16
N PRO A 7 23.32 -2.96 -19.22
CA PRO A 7 22.28 -4.00 -19.19
C PRO A 7 22.31 -4.99 -20.37
N SER A 8 23.31 -4.94 -21.26
CA SER A 8 23.24 -5.72 -22.52
C SER A 8 23.52 -7.23 -22.35
N ARG A 9 24.48 -7.65 -21.50
CA ARG A 9 24.89 -9.07 -21.40
C ARG A 9 23.78 -10.01 -20.95
N ASN A 10 22.89 -9.57 -20.06
CA ASN A 10 21.82 -10.42 -19.56
C ASN A 10 20.70 -10.60 -20.59
N SER A 11 20.50 -9.61 -21.46
CA SER A 11 19.47 -9.66 -22.51
C SER A 11 19.85 -10.63 -23.62
N ASP A 12 21.11 -10.59 -24.07
CA ASP A 12 21.61 -11.49 -25.11
C ASP A 12 21.58 -12.97 -24.65
N ALA A 13 21.99 -13.22 -23.40
CA ALA A 13 21.94 -14.57 -22.81
C ALA A 13 20.50 -15.10 -22.64
N LEU A 14 19.54 -14.23 -22.34
CA LEU A 14 18.12 -14.60 -22.26
C LEU A 14 17.55 -14.96 -23.64
N ILE A 15 17.97 -14.26 -24.68
CA ILE A 15 17.57 -14.55 -26.06
C ILE A 15 18.11 -15.91 -26.50
N GLU A 16 19.40 -16.19 -26.27
CA GLU A 16 20.01 -17.50 -26.58
C GLU A 16 19.29 -18.64 -25.84
N LEU A 17 19.08 -18.50 -24.54
CA LEU A 17 18.40 -19.53 -23.73
C LEU A 17 16.94 -19.74 -24.17
N THR A 18 16.23 -18.66 -24.53
CA THR A 18 14.86 -18.76 -25.06
C THR A 18 14.85 -19.52 -26.38
N ALA A 19 15.78 -19.22 -27.28
CA ALA A 19 15.88 -19.88 -28.59
C ALA A 19 16.15 -21.38 -28.46
N ASP A 20 17.07 -21.77 -27.58
CA ASP A 20 17.38 -23.17 -27.31
C ASP A 20 16.18 -23.95 -26.74
N VAL A 21 15.45 -23.35 -25.80
CA VAL A 21 14.26 -23.98 -25.19
C VAL A 21 13.14 -24.14 -26.21
N VAL A 22 12.86 -23.12 -27.02
CA VAL A 22 11.82 -23.19 -28.05
C VAL A 22 12.19 -24.20 -29.14
N ALA A 23 13.47 -24.24 -29.57
CA ALA A 23 13.95 -25.22 -30.54
C ALA A 23 13.79 -26.66 -30.03
N ALA A 24 14.17 -26.92 -28.77
CA ALA A 24 13.96 -28.21 -28.13
C ALA A 24 12.48 -28.58 -28.05
N TYR A 25 11.61 -27.64 -27.67
CA TYR A 25 10.17 -27.88 -27.55
C TYR A 25 9.52 -28.21 -28.89
N VAL A 26 9.80 -27.43 -29.95
CA VAL A 26 9.21 -27.63 -31.29
C VAL A 26 9.80 -28.86 -31.99
N SER A 27 11.04 -29.26 -31.69
CA SER A 27 11.62 -30.50 -32.23
C SER A 27 10.91 -31.78 -31.75
N ASN A 28 10.29 -31.73 -30.57
CA ASN A 28 9.60 -32.88 -29.97
C ASN A 28 8.07 -32.72 -29.93
N ASN A 29 7.54 -31.54 -30.27
CA ASN A 29 6.10 -31.25 -30.28
C ASN A 29 5.70 -30.51 -31.56
N PRO A 30 4.71 -31.03 -32.33
CA PRO A 30 4.20 -30.30 -33.48
C PRO A 30 3.39 -29.08 -33.03
N VAL A 31 3.90 -27.88 -33.29
CA VAL A 31 3.25 -26.59 -32.95
C VAL A 31 2.72 -25.91 -34.21
N PRO A 32 1.46 -25.43 -34.23
CA PRO A 32 0.94 -24.64 -35.34
C PRO A 32 1.75 -23.35 -35.59
N VAL A 33 1.93 -22.98 -36.86
CA VAL A 33 2.72 -21.80 -37.25
C VAL A 33 2.20 -20.50 -36.63
N GLY A 34 0.89 -20.44 -36.34
CA GLY A 34 0.26 -19.28 -35.70
C GLY A 34 0.54 -19.16 -34.20
N GLU A 35 0.93 -20.24 -33.52
CA GLU A 35 1.18 -20.26 -32.07
C GLU A 35 2.67 -20.10 -31.72
N LEU A 36 3.56 -20.20 -32.71
CA LEU A 36 5.01 -19.99 -32.56
C LEU A 36 5.37 -18.60 -31.99
N PRO A 37 4.80 -17.48 -32.47
CA PRO A 37 5.11 -16.16 -31.92
C PRO A 37 4.69 -16.02 -30.45
N SER A 38 3.53 -16.56 -30.08
CA SER A 38 3.06 -16.55 -28.67
C SER A 38 3.96 -17.39 -27.78
N LEU A 39 4.36 -18.58 -28.24
CA LEU A 39 5.24 -19.46 -27.48
C LEU A 39 6.60 -18.80 -27.17
N ILE A 40 7.20 -18.14 -28.16
CA ILE A 40 8.48 -17.42 -28.00
C ILE A 40 8.32 -16.29 -26.96
N ALA A 41 7.24 -15.51 -27.04
CA ALA A 41 6.97 -14.43 -26.10
C ALA A 41 6.77 -14.95 -24.67
N ASP A 42 6.03 -16.04 -24.51
CA ASP A 42 5.73 -16.64 -23.21
C ASP A 42 6.98 -17.20 -22.52
N VAL A 43 7.83 -17.91 -23.28
CA VAL A 43 9.08 -18.46 -22.75
C VAL A 43 10.06 -17.36 -22.39
N HIS A 44 10.24 -16.35 -23.26
CA HIS A 44 11.09 -15.20 -22.97
C HIS A 44 10.63 -14.44 -21.72
N ALA A 45 9.32 -14.21 -21.59
CA ALA A 45 8.73 -13.58 -20.41
C ALA A 45 8.89 -14.44 -19.15
N ALA A 46 8.74 -15.77 -19.26
CA ALA A 46 8.93 -16.68 -18.14
C ALA A 46 10.38 -16.67 -17.64
N LEU A 47 11.37 -16.73 -18.52
CA LEU A 47 12.79 -16.67 -18.16
C LEU A 47 13.17 -15.30 -17.57
N GLY A 48 12.67 -14.21 -18.14
CA GLY A 48 12.85 -12.86 -17.60
C GLY A 48 12.28 -12.68 -16.19
N ARG A 49 11.15 -13.35 -15.87
CA ARG A 49 10.54 -13.35 -14.52
C ARG A 49 11.31 -14.18 -13.49
N VAL A 50 12.07 -15.17 -13.92
CA VAL A 50 12.89 -16.00 -13.02
C VAL A 50 14.17 -15.28 -12.60
N GLY A 51 14.75 -14.46 -13.48
CA GLY A 51 15.96 -13.67 -13.21
C GLY A 51 15.71 -12.26 -12.69
N GLY A 52 14.57 -11.66 -13.01
CA GLY A 52 14.13 -10.38 -12.47
C GLY A 52 13.39 -10.59 -11.16
N THR A 53 13.75 -9.83 -10.12
CA THR A 53 12.91 -9.68 -8.93
C THR A 53 11.50 -9.44 -9.40
N SER A 54 10.60 -10.37 -9.11
CA SER A 54 9.18 -10.26 -9.43
C SER A 54 8.73 -8.86 -9.04
N GLU A 55 8.45 -8.03 -10.05
CA GLU A 55 7.76 -6.76 -9.85
C GLU A 55 6.42 -7.17 -9.24
N GLN A 56 6.33 -7.07 -7.91
CA GLN A 56 5.09 -7.32 -7.20
C GLN A 56 4.05 -6.48 -7.92
N PRO A 57 2.92 -7.07 -8.34
CA PRO A 57 1.85 -6.28 -8.95
C PRO A 57 1.62 -5.08 -8.02
N PRO A 58 1.55 -3.85 -8.58
CA PRO A 58 1.51 -2.63 -7.79
C PRO A 58 0.43 -2.83 -6.73
N ALA A 59 0.85 -2.82 -5.46
CA ALA A 59 0.01 -3.19 -4.33
C ALA A 59 -1.35 -2.53 -4.54
N ASP A 60 -2.36 -3.36 -4.84
CA ASP A 60 -3.72 -2.94 -5.12
C ASP A 60 -4.07 -2.00 -3.96
N LYS A 61 -4.14 -0.68 -4.25
CA LYS A 61 -4.31 0.35 -3.21
C LYS A 61 -5.51 -0.10 -2.40
N GLN A 62 -5.26 -0.52 -1.16
CA GLN A 62 -6.28 -1.13 -0.31
C GLN A 62 -7.51 -0.25 -0.40
N LYS A 63 -8.60 -0.80 -0.97
CA LYS A 63 -9.82 -0.03 -1.13
C LYS A 63 -10.24 0.36 0.29
N PRO A 64 -10.39 1.66 0.58
CA PRO A 64 -10.68 2.10 1.94
C PRO A 64 -11.96 1.40 2.40
N ALA A 65 -11.93 0.79 3.59
CA ALA A 65 -13.04 -0.02 4.10
C ALA A 65 -14.37 0.75 4.14
N VAL A 66 -14.29 2.08 4.26
CA VAL A 66 -15.40 3.02 4.16
C VAL A 66 -14.94 4.32 3.51
N ASN A 67 -15.88 5.08 2.93
CA ASN A 67 -15.57 6.41 2.42
C ASN A 67 -15.00 7.29 3.57
N PRO A 68 -13.85 7.95 3.39
CA PRO A 68 -13.24 8.82 4.40
C PRO A 68 -14.13 9.92 4.98
N LYS A 69 -15.17 10.35 4.24
CA LYS A 69 -16.15 11.33 4.75
C LYS A 69 -17.21 10.71 5.65
N ARG A 70 -17.39 9.39 5.61
CA ARG A 70 -18.37 8.62 6.40
C ARG A 70 -17.74 7.81 7.54
N SER A 71 -16.43 7.87 7.71
CA SER A 71 -15.73 7.16 8.78
C SER A 71 -15.90 7.80 10.16
N VAL A 72 -16.30 9.08 10.24
CA VAL A 72 -16.52 9.79 11.50
C VAL A 72 -18.00 9.83 11.84
N HIS A 73 -18.36 9.26 12.99
CA HIS A 73 -19.68 9.40 13.60
C HIS A 73 -19.56 10.00 15.00
N ASP A 74 -20.67 10.49 15.54
CA ASP A 74 -20.70 11.21 16.82
C ASP A 74 -20.17 10.37 17.99
N ASP A 75 -20.51 9.09 18.04
CA ASP A 75 -20.15 8.17 19.12
C ASP A 75 -18.97 7.23 18.80
N TYR A 76 -18.63 7.06 17.52
CA TYR A 76 -17.56 6.17 17.08
C TYR A 76 -16.89 6.64 15.79
N ILE A 77 -15.65 6.23 15.59
CA ILE A 77 -14.88 6.42 14.36
C ILE A 77 -14.51 5.05 13.77
N VAL A 78 -14.64 4.92 12.46
CA VAL A 78 -14.31 3.71 11.71
C VAL A 78 -12.89 3.81 11.19
N CYS A 79 -12.10 2.75 11.39
CA CYS A 79 -10.76 2.65 10.82
C CYS A 79 -10.85 2.28 9.33
N LEU A 80 -10.11 3.01 8.48
CA LEU A 80 -10.06 2.77 7.04
C LEU A 80 -9.25 1.52 6.67
N GLU A 81 -8.42 0.99 7.58
CA GLU A 81 -7.58 -0.19 7.36
C GLU A 81 -8.33 -1.50 7.65
N ASP A 82 -9.12 -1.55 8.72
CA ASP A 82 -9.79 -2.78 9.17
C ASP A 82 -11.33 -2.70 9.16
N GLY A 83 -11.91 -1.52 8.95
CA GLY A 83 -13.35 -1.30 8.94
C GLY A 83 -14.03 -1.38 10.31
N LYS A 84 -13.28 -1.49 11.41
CA LYS A 84 -13.85 -1.62 12.75
C LYS A 84 -14.15 -0.27 13.39
N LYS A 85 -15.13 -0.28 14.30
CA LYS A 85 -15.62 0.90 15.03
C LYS A 85 -14.87 1.05 16.35
N PHE A 86 -14.32 2.23 16.60
CA PHE A 86 -13.61 2.57 17.82
C PHE A 86 -14.08 3.91 18.38
N LYS A 87 -13.96 4.13 19.69
CA LYS A 87 -14.15 5.47 20.27
C LYS A 87 -12.92 6.37 20.05
N SER A 88 -11.74 5.75 19.99
CA SER A 88 -10.44 6.39 19.76
C SER A 88 -9.61 5.54 18.80
N LEU A 89 -9.29 6.10 17.64
CA LEU A 89 -8.50 5.44 16.60
C LEU A 89 -7.00 5.46 16.92
N LYS A 90 -6.53 6.47 17.68
CA LYS A 90 -5.10 6.66 18.01
C LYS A 90 -4.44 5.43 18.62
N ARG A 91 -5.09 4.78 19.58
CA ARG A 91 -4.55 3.58 20.24
C ARG A 91 -4.45 2.40 19.27
N HIS A 92 -5.48 2.22 18.45
CA HIS A 92 -5.54 1.12 17.51
C HIS A 92 -4.46 1.26 16.42
N LEU A 93 -4.26 2.47 15.89
CA LEU A 93 -3.19 2.76 14.92
C LEU A 93 -1.79 2.45 15.48
N MET A 94 -1.50 2.90 16.70
CA MET A 94 -0.19 2.66 17.33
C MET A 94 0.05 1.18 17.64
N THR A 95 -0.94 0.45 18.17
CA THR A 95 -0.75 -0.93 18.61
C THR A 95 -0.75 -1.94 17.46
N HIS A 96 -1.61 -1.76 16.44
CA HIS A 96 -1.73 -2.73 15.35
C HIS A 96 -0.87 -2.40 14.14
N TYR A 97 -0.69 -1.10 13.86
CA TYR A 97 -0.02 -0.65 12.65
C TYR A 97 1.27 0.11 12.92
N GLY A 98 1.57 0.46 14.18
CA GLY A 98 2.72 1.30 14.52
C GLY A 98 2.64 2.72 13.95
N LEU A 99 1.48 3.13 13.44
CA LEU A 99 1.32 4.40 12.72
C LEU A 99 0.95 5.53 13.68
N THR A 100 1.57 6.68 13.47
CA THR A 100 1.12 7.92 14.09
C THR A 100 -0.15 8.44 13.41
N PRO A 101 -0.94 9.28 14.11
CA PRO A 101 -2.10 9.93 13.51
C PRO A 101 -1.80 10.70 12.22
N ASP A 102 -0.61 11.28 12.09
CA ASP A 102 -0.25 12.13 10.96
C ASP A 102 0.12 11.28 9.74
N GLU A 103 0.95 10.23 9.94
CA GLU A 103 1.25 9.23 8.91
C GLU A 103 -0.03 8.54 8.40
N TYR A 104 -0.99 8.29 9.30
CA TYR A 104 -2.27 7.74 8.91
C TYR A 104 -3.09 8.68 8.00
N ARG A 105 -3.04 10.00 8.26
CA ARG A 105 -3.70 10.97 7.38
C ARG A 105 -3.01 11.06 6.04
N GLU A 106 -1.69 11.06 6.02
CA GLU A 106 -0.89 11.10 4.80
C GLU A 106 -1.13 9.86 3.94
N LYS A 107 -1.11 8.66 4.56
CA LYS A 107 -1.37 7.39 3.89
C LYS A 107 -2.72 7.34 3.17
N TRP A 108 -3.75 7.96 3.76
CA TRP A 108 -5.12 7.97 3.23
C TRP A 108 -5.53 9.29 2.56
N GLY A 109 -4.62 10.27 2.44
CA GLY A 109 -4.92 11.59 1.87
C GLY A 109 -6.02 12.35 2.62
N LEU A 110 -6.09 12.21 3.96
CA LEU A 110 -7.09 12.85 4.80
C LEU A 110 -6.71 14.30 5.12
N ASP A 111 -7.72 15.15 5.29
CA ASP A 111 -7.52 16.53 5.72
C ASP A 111 -6.88 16.61 7.12
N ALA A 112 -6.07 17.64 7.35
CA ALA A 112 -5.40 17.86 8.64
C ALA A 112 -6.39 18.01 9.82
N SER A 113 -7.60 18.51 9.55
CA SER A 113 -8.69 18.64 10.55
C SER A 113 -9.40 17.34 10.89
N TYR A 114 -9.04 16.23 10.23
CA TYR A 114 -9.71 14.94 10.43
C TYR A 114 -9.56 14.46 11.89
N PRO A 115 -10.69 14.23 12.61
CA PRO A 115 -10.67 13.82 14.00
C PRO A 115 -10.27 12.34 14.11
N MET A 116 -9.39 12.03 15.07
CA MET A 116 -8.92 10.65 15.33
C MET A 116 -9.68 9.94 16.45
N VAL A 117 -10.71 10.61 16.96
CA VAL A 117 -11.49 10.24 18.13
C VAL A 117 -12.91 10.71 17.86
N ALA A 118 -13.90 9.96 18.33
CA ALA A 118 -15.30 10.34 18.17
C ALA A 118 -15.58 11.75 18.78
N PRO A 119 -16.32 12.64 18.10
CA PRO A 119 -16.61 14.00 18.58
C PRO A 119 -17.21 14.05 19.98
N ASN A 120 -18.20 13.19 20.30
CA ASN A 120 -18.81 13.17 21.64
C ASN A 120 -17.81 12.76 22.72
N TYR A 121 -16.94 11.79 22.42
CA TYR A 121 -15.89 11.37 23.34
C TYR A 121 -14.84 12.46 23.56
N ALA A 122 -14.45 13.18 22.50
CA ALA A 122 -13.56 14.34 22.60
C ALA A 122 -14.20 15.48 23.39
N ALA A 123 -15.49 15.77 23.17
CA ALA A 123 -16.24 16.79 23.89
C ALA A 123 -16.36 16.48 25.39
N ALA A 124 -16.74 15.25 25.75
CA ALA A 124 -16.85 14.81 27.14
C ALA A 124 -15.50 14.92 27.87
N ARG A 125 -14.41 14.48 27.23
CA ARG A 125 -13.05 14.57 27.80
C ARG A 125 -12.56 16.01 27.94
N SER A 126 -12.87 16.87 26.97
CA SER A 126 -12.55 18.31 27.01
C SER A 126 -13.31 19.02 28.14
N GLN A 127 -14.60 18.74 28.32
CA GLN A 127 -15.39 19.28 29.43
C GLN A 127 -14.85 18.83 30.79
N LEU A 128 -14.49 17.55 30.93
CA LEU A 128 -13.88 17.04 32.16
C LEU A 128 -12.54 17.74 32.45
N ALA A 129 -11.67 17.91 31.46
CA ALA A 129 -10.39 18.59 31.63
C ALA A 129 -10.55 20.07 32.06
N LYS A 130 -11.53 20.78 31.48
CA LYS A 130 -11.87 22.16 31.89
C LYS A 130 -12.36 22.21 33.35
N LYS A 131 -13.22 21.27 33.75
CA LYS A 131 -13.69 21.13 35.15
C LYS A 131 -12.51 20.85 36.10
N MET A 132 -11.59 19.97 35.69
CA MET A 132 -10.42 19.54 36.47
C MET A 132 -9.25 20.55 36.50
N GLY A 133 -9.35 21.70 35.82
CA GLY A 133 -8.39 22.80 36.03
C GLY A 133 -7.49 23.18 34.85
N LEU A 134 -7.67 22.57 33.67
CA LEU A 134 -6.93 22.99 32.47
C LEU A 134 -7.47 24.36 32.00
N GLY A 135 -6.71 25.44 32.19
CA GLY A 135 -7.04 26.78 31.69
C GLY A 135 -7.25 27.88 32.74
N ARG A 136 -7.08 27.60 34.05
CA ARG A 136 -6.99 28.70 35.03
C ARG A 136 -5.65 29.43 34.84
N LYS A 137 -5.64 30.59 34.16
CA LYS A 137 -4.53 31.55 34.24
C LYS A 137 -4.29 31.86 35.71
N ARG A 138 -3.12 31.47 36.25
CA ARG A 138 -2.65 31.94 37.56
C ARG A 138 -2.60 33.47 37.45
N LYS A 139 -3.49 34.18 38.13
CA LYS A 139 -3.47 35.65 38.20
C LYS A 139 -2.13 36.02 38.82
N GLY A 140 -1.20 36.50 37.98
CA GLY A 140 0.12 36.96 38.41
C GLY A 140 -0.05 38.01 39.49
N ARG A 141 0.73 37.85 40.56
CA ARG A 141 0.80 38.75 41.71
C ARG A 141 2.14 39.46 41.65
#